data_AF-A0A084BBM0-F1
#
_entry.id   AF-A0A084BBM0-F1
#
_cell.length_a   1.000
_cell.length_b   1.000
_cell.length_c   1.000
_cell.angle_alpha   90.00
_cell.angle_beta   90.00
_cell.angle_gamma   90.00
#
_symmetry.space_group_name_H-M   'P 1'
#
loop_
_entity.id
_entity.type
_entity.pdbx_description
1 polymer ?
#
loop_
_entity_poly.entity_id
_entity_poly.type
_entity_poly.pdbx_seq_one_letter_code
_entity_poly.pdbx_strand_id
1 'polypeptide(L)'
;MSTSLIPVYEPWLSHVPLSSADFNPALGGRNTGKCCQMAINESLFINDGELRLRPGQTFYLGSLSTLELYPTFPCATAFNGSLIAPPQDFWTPYSWCHDNCAGWSVTQDDDLEGWLKPLIAWILPALVFSLAIPRRRRVELPTFIFKTSLHITELLLMPAKITLASFIVTVDTLVWLGFLFAMTGPICLSLVYEAILDAKLLNYVETQIESSRLTVKERAHLLLVLLLGNLETSPTDVDMQRFLEILPDDVAWALPNFKPAIANHGPNGTQPLAPFPHSQLPSRTKSIDIMKTKLLAILDSQPTFGVTVGAPALFYVGSFIWACFEIRSNWGSYFTAHQLAFGMFWMIIPHTAILYSLLLAGNNPSAWEGIVSDQAVAATSGITTQSGSRNQSSSSSSRLKGRNQLGSIRWLPALLKWRGLWRQSSNSKYSAVWLWHRGHNKATWIAKAIEVHRPYMQTACENILGHRLGANLWWSGLSAFFILLVPTFGGMLVRPVWAADRSRC
;
A
#
# COMPACT_ATOMS: atom_id res chain seq x y z
N MET A 1 -28.86 2.30 55.99
CA MET A 1 -27.47 2.43 56.52
C MET A 1 -26.93 1.03 56.61
N SER A 2 -25.64 0.82 56.36
CA SER A 2 -25.05 -0.52 56.35
C SER A 2 -23.62 -0.51 56.87
N THR A 3 -23.31 -1.44 57.77
CA THR A 3 -21.95 -1.68 58.29
C THR A 3 -21.24 -2.80 57.52
N SER A 4 -21.97 -3.68 56.84
CA SER A 4 -21.42 -4.84 56.11
C SER A 4 -20.70 -4.44 54.81
N LEU A 5 -21.02 -3.28 54.23
CA LEU A 5 -20.44 -2.79 52.98
C LEU A 5 -19.13 -2.02 53.16
N ILE A 6 -18.75 -1.67 54.39
CA ILE A 6 -17.59 -0.83 54.67
C ILE A 6 -16.28 -1.45 54.16
N PRO A 7 -15.97 -2.74 54.42
CA PRO A 7 -14.72 -3.33 53.93
C PRO A 7 -14.58 -3.29 52.41
N VAL A 8 -15.69 -3.22 51.68
CA VAL A 8 -15.72 -3.17 50.21
C VAL A 8 -15.51 -1.75 49.69
N TYR A 9 -16.14 -0.75 50.31
CA TYR A 9 -16.16 0.63 49.82
C TYR A 9 -15.12 1.55 50.47
N GLU A 10 -14.74 1.30 51.72
CA GLU A 10 -13.80 2.13 52.48
C GLU A 10 -12.43 2.30 51.79
N PRO A 11 -11.80 1.26 51.22
CA PRO A 11 -10.51 1.43 50.53
C PRO A 11 -10.58 2.41 49.35
N TRP A 12 -11.75 2.53 48.72
CA TRP A 12 -11.96 3.36 47.53
C TRP A 12 -12.46 4.76 47.87
N LEU A 13 -13.30 4.91 48.90
CA LEU A 13 -13.90 6.20 49.29
C LEU A 13 -13.02 7.04 50.22
N SER A 14 -12.12 6.42 50.99
CA SER A 14 -11.24 7.12 51.94
C SER A 14 -10.15 7.96 51.27
N HIS A 15 -9.78 7.64 50.02
CA HIS A 15 -8.66 8.25 49.31
C HIS A 15 -9.08 8.89 47.97
N VAL A 16 -10.34 9.34 47.85
CA VAL A 16 -10.83 9.95 46.61
C VAL A 16 -10.11 11.28 46.38
N PRO A 17 -9.40 11.46 45.27
CA PRO A 17 -8.72 12.71 44.98
C PRO A 17 -9.74 13.84 44.80
N LEU A 18 -9.50 14.98 45.47
CA LEU A 18 -10.40 16.14 45.48
C LEU A 18 -10.59 16.81 44.11
N SER A 19 -9.73 16.52 43.14
CA SER A 19 -9.89 16.97 41.77
C SER A 19 -9.34 15.95 40.77
N SER A 20 -9.91 15.95 39.58
CA SER A 20 -9.36 15.30 38.39
C SER A 20 -8.26 16.12 37.71
N ALA A 21 -7.96 17.32 38.25
CA ALA A 21 -7.13 18.35 37.64
C ALA A 21 -5.63 18.00 37.54
N ASP A 22 -5.23 16.82 38.01
CA ASP A 22 -3.86 16.31 37.80
C ASP A 22 -3.55 16.07 36.31
N PHE A 23 -4.56 16.01 35.44
CA PHE A 23 -4.40 15.67 34.02
C PHE A 23 -4.80 16.81 33.09
N ASN A 24 -3.95 17.09 32.11
CA ASN A 24 -4.28 18.00 31.01
C ASN A 24 -5.17 17.26 30.00
N PRO A 25 -6.45 17.63 29.82
CA PRO A 25 -7.36 16.91 28.93
C PRO A 25 -6.90 16.91 27.45
N ALA A 26 -6.05 17.86 27.05
CA ALA A 26 -5.46 17.88 25.71
C ALA A 26 -4.37 16.82 25.52
N LEU A 27 -3.64 16.46 26.59
CA LEU A 27 -2.60 15.42 26.56
C LEU A 27 -3.15 14.02 26.86
N GLY A 28 -4.41 13.92 27.28
CA GLY A 28 -5.03 12.67 27.72
C GLY A 28 -4.73 12.38 29.20
N GLY A 29 -4.91 11.12 29.59
CA GLY A 29 -4.61 10.64 30.94
C GLY A 29 -5.86 10.38 31.79
N ARG A 30 -7.03 10.26 31.17
CA ARG A 30 -8.27 9.96 31.89
C ARG A 30 -8.20 8.56 32.50
N ASN A 31 -8.13 8.48 33.82
CA ASN A 31 -8.27 7.22 34.55
C ASN A 31 -9.76 6.97 34.82
N THR A 32 -10.37 6.06 34.06
CA THR A 32 -11.79 5.70 34.19
C THR A 32 -12.13 5.14 35.57
N GLY A 33 -11.20 4.42 36.21
CA GLY A 33 -11.37 3.94 37.58
C GLY A 33 -11.47 5.09 38.58
N LYS A 34 -10.57 6.08 38.50
CA LYS A 34 -10.60 7.30 39.34
C LYS A 34 -11.87 8.12 39.10
N CYS A 35 -12.30 8.24 37.85
CA CYS A 35 -13.55 8.91 37.48
C CYS A 35 -14.79 8.24 38.07
N CYS A 36 -14.86 6.92 37.98
CA CYS A 36 -15.93 6.15 38.59
C CYS A 36 -15.91 6.25 40.12
N GLN A 37 -14.74 6.25 40.76
CA GLN A 37 -14.64 6.48 42.21
C GLN A 37 -15.18 7.85 42.63
N MET A 38 -14.87 8.92 41.87
CA MET A 38 -15.42 10.25 42.11
C MET A 38 -16.95 10.24 41.98
N ALA A 39 -17.50 9.58 40.95
CA ALA A 39 -18.94 9.44 40.78
C ALA A 39 -19.61 8.72 41.96
N ILE A 40 -18.99 7.64 42.46
CA ILE A 40 -19.49 6.93 43.63
C ILE A 40 -19.40 7.80 44.89
N ASN A 41 -18.34 8.58 45.05
CA ASN A 41 -18.17 9.51 46.18
C ASN A 41 -19.26 10.61 46.23
N GLU A 42 -19.79 11.01 45.07
CA GLU A 42 -20.95 11.92 44.99
C GLU A 42 -22.26 11.24 45.44
N SER A 43 -22.33 9.92 45.40
CA SER A 43 -23.52 9.15 45.77
C SER A 43 -23.50 8.59 47.19
N LEU A 44 -22.32 8.18 47.67
CA LEU A 44 -22.11 7.45 48.91
C LEU A 44 -21.03 8.12 49.74
N PHE A 45 -21.22 8.16 51.06
CA PHE A 45 -20.22 8.62 52.00
C PHE A 45 -20.22 7.74 53.25
N ILE A 46 -19.08 7.69 53.94
CA ILE A 46 -18.93 6.95 55.18
C ILE A 46 -19.04 7.96 56.33
N ASN A 47 -19.95 7.71 57.27
CA ASN A 47 -20.13 8.55 58.46
C ASN A 47 -20.24 7.65 59.69
N ASP A 48 -19.39 7.89 60.69
CA ASP A 48 -19.35 7.13 61.94
C ASP A 48 -19.23 5.60 61.76
N GLY A 49 -18.48 5.18 60.74
CA GLY A 49 -18.35 3.75 60.44
C GLY A 49 -19.66 3.13 59.93
N GLU A 50 -20.46 3.90 59.20
CA GLU A 50 -21.62 3.41 58.44
C GLU A 50 -21.61 3.97 57.02
N LEU A 51 -21.92 3.14 56.02
CA LEU A 51 -22.12 3.59 54.65
C LEU A 51 -23.52 4.22 54.51
N ARG A 52 -23.59 5.45 54.03
CA ARG A 52 -24.83 6.22 53.85
C ARG A 52 -24.91 6.84 52.45
N LEU A 53 -26.13 6.99 51.95
CA LEU A 53 -26.40 7.73 50.72
C LEU A 53 -26.32 9.23 50.99
N ARG A 54 -25.60 9.96 50.14
CA ARG A 54 -25.49 11.41 50.24
C ARG A 54 -26.88 12.05 50.03
N PRO A 55 -27.33 12.99 50.88
CA PRO A 55 -28.63 13.63 50.72
C PRO A 55 -28.73 14.36 49.37
N GLY A 56 -29.80 14.13 48.61
CA GLY A 56 -30.04 14.80 47.33
C GLY A 56 -29.22 14.29 46.14
N GLN A 57 -28.46 13.20 46.31
CA GLN A 57 -27.73 12.58 45.21
C GLN A 57 -28.67 11.99 44.14
N THR A 58 -28.25 12.03 42.88
CA THR A 58 -29.02 11.47 41.74
C THR A 58 -28.27 10.36 41.00
N PHE A 59 -27.02 10.12 41.38
CA PHE A 59 -26.11 9.20 40.70
C PHE A 59 -26.39 7.73 41.03
N TYR A 60 -26.99 7.44 42.19
CA TYR A 60 -27.40 6.12 42.64
C TYR A 60 -28.93 6.00 42.70
N LEU A 61 -29.52 5.17 41.85
CA LEU A 61 -30.98 4.95 41.77
C LEU A 61 -31.48 3.84 42.72
N GLY A 62 -30.58 3.00 43.22
CA GLY A 62 -30.92 1.86 44.07
C GLY A 62 -31.14 2.21 45.55
N SER A 63 -31.33 1.17 46.36
CA SER A 63 -31.36 1.29 47.83
C SER A 63 -30.10 0.70 48.45
N LEU A 64 -29.78 1.03 49.71
CA LEU A 64 -28.65 0.39 50.40
C LEU A 64 -28.81 -1.13 50.51
N SER A 65 -30.05 -1.63 50.63
CA SER A 65 -30.32 -3.08 50.66
C SER A 65 -29.97 -3.79 49.35
N THR A 66 -30.02 -3.07 48.23
CA THR A 66 -29.60 -3.59 46.92
C THR A 66 -28.08 -3.80 46.87
N LEU A 67 -27.30 -2.88 47.47
CA LEU A 67 -25.84 -3.03 47.58
C LEU A 67 -25.45 -4.17 48.51
N GLU A 68 -26.19 -4.38 49.60
CA GLU A 68 -25.96 -5.50 50.52
C GLU A 68 -26.16 -6.86 49.85
N LEU A 69 -27.11 -6.95 48.91
CA LEU A 69 -27.35 -8.15 48.12
C LEU A 69 -26.21 -8.44 47.13
N TYR A 70 -25.52 -7.39 46.67
CA TYR A 70 -24.42 -7.47 45.70
C TYR A 70 -23.22 -6.61 46.17
N PRO A 71 -22.45 -7.07 47.17
CA PRO A 71 -21.40 -6.29 47.82
C PRO A 71 -20.12 -6.22 46.95
N THR A 72 -20.22 -5.66 45.75
CA THR A 72 -19.13 -5.51 44.79
C THR A 72 -18.94 -4.05 44.42
N PHE A 73 -17.70 -3.57 44.46
CA PHE A 73 -17.40 -2.21 44.05
C PHE A 73 -17.54 -2.05 42.52
N PRO A 74 -18.44 -1.18 42.01
CA PRO A 74 -18.86 -1.25 40.62
C PRO A 74 -17.79 -0.82 39.61
N CYS A 75 -16.83 0.05 39.99
CA CYS A 75 -15.82 0.57 39.06
C CYS A 75 -14.84 -0.46 38.51
N ALA A 76 -14.69 -1.62 39.17
CA ALA A 76 -13.79 -2.69 38.75
C ALA A 76 -14.52 -3.86 38.07
N THR A 77 -15.84 -3.77 37.89
CA THR A 77 -16.64 -4.87 37.36
C THR A 77 -16.65 -4.88 35.84
N ALA A 78 -16.32 -6.03 35.24
CA ALA A 78 -16.47 -6.23 33.81
C ALA A 78 -17.96 -6.27 33.43
N PHE A 79 -18.33 -5.60 32.34
CA PHE A 79 -19.71 -5.60 31.88
C PHE A 79 -20.10 -6.97 31.31
N ASN A 80 -21.01 -7.67 31.97
CA ASN A 80 -21.43 -9.02 31.59
C ASN A 80 -22.44 -9.08 30.42
N GLY A 81 -22.51 -8.04 29.59
CA GLY A 81 -23.41 -7.96 28.42
C GLY A 81 -24.92 -7.84 28.74
N SER A 82 -25.32 -8.09 29.99
CA SER A 82 -26.71 -8.01 30.45
C SER A 82 -26.96 -6.72 31.20
N LEU A 83 -28.06 -6.04 30.83
CA LEU A 83 -28.59 -4.89 31.57
C LEU A 83 -29.32 -5.29 32.87
N ILE A 84 -29.35 -6.59 33.22
CA ILE A 84 -30.15 -7.19 34.30
C ILE A 84 -29.40 -7.28 35.65
N ALA A 85 -28.07 -7.12 35.66
CA ALA A 85 -27.30 -6.95 36.91
C ALA A 85 -27.57 -5.54 37.51
N PRO A 86 -27.02 -5.16 38.69
CA PRO A 86 -27.18 -3.80 39.24
C PRO A 86 -26.19 -2.73 38.73
N PRO A 87 -25.57 -2.75 37.52
CA PRO A 87 -24.80 -1.60 37.05
C PRO A 87 -25.68 -0.48 36.47
N GLN A 88 -27.01 -0.54 36.60
CA GLN A 88 -27.88 0.62 36.34
C GLN A 88 -28.06 1.52 37.56
N ASP A 89 -27.68 1.06 38.75
CA ASP A 89 -27.94 1.85 39.93
C ASP A 89 -27.01 3.04 39.98
N PHE A 90 -25.73 2.87 39.64
CA PHE A 90 -24.79 3.99 39.49
C PHE A 90 -24.75 4.49 38.04
N TRP A 91 -25.09 5.75 37.83
CA TRP A 91 -24.99 6.44 36.55
C TRP A 91 -24.55 7.87 36.77
N THR A 92 -23.86 8.45 35.78
CA THR A 92 -23.56 9.89 35.78
C THR A 92 -24.08 10.56 34.50
N PRO A 93 -24.59 11.80 34.57
CA PRO A 93 -24.92 12.54 33.37
C PRO A 93 -23.63 12.86 32.61
N TYR A 94 -23.72 12.85 31.28
CA TYR A 94 -22.57 13.15 30.41
C TYR A 94 -21.94 14.52 30.73
N SER A 95 -22.73 15.52 31.11
CA SER A 95 -22.22 16.84 31.53
C SER A 95 -21.27 16.72 32.72
N TRP A 96 -21.65 15.98 33.76
CA TRP A 96 -20.80 15.75 34.92
C TRP A 96 -19.51 15.01 34.54
N CYS A 97 -19.63 13.97 33.70
CA CYS A 97 -18.47 13.23 33.18
C CYS A 97 -17.55 14.13 32.33
N HIS A 98 -18.10 15.02 31.52
CA HIS A 98 -17.32 15.96 30.72
C HIS A 98 -16.56 16.95 31.60
N ASP A 99 -17.23 17.50 32.61
CA ASP A 99 -16.68 18.54 33.48
C ASP A 99 -15.64 17.97 34.48
N ASN A 100 -15.88 16.76 34.99
CA ASN A 100 -15.02 16.13 36.00
C ASN A 100 -14.03 15.13 35.41
N CYS A 101 -14.25 14.63 34.20
CA CYS A 101 -13.49 13.54 33.60
C CYS A 101 -13.17 13.79 32.13
N ALA A 102 -12.76 15.02 31.82
CA ALA A 102 -12.32 15.41 30.48
C ALA A 102 -11.08 14.61 30.02
N GLY A 103 -10.94 14.48 28.70
CA GLY A 103 -9.81 13.79 28.07
C GLY A 103 -10.10 12.33 27.70
N TRP A 104 -9.07 11.64 27.22
CA TRP A 104 -9.12 10.25 26.75
C TRP A 104 -8.26 9.35 27.65
N SER A 105 -8.67 8.10 27.81
CA SER A 105 -7.94 7.12 28.62
C SER A 105 -6.68 6.67 27.89
N VAL A 106 -5.54 6.82 28.54
CA VAL A 106 -4.26 6.30 28.05
C VAL A 106 -4.19 4.82 28.43
N THR A 107 -3.76 3.98 27.50
CA THR A 107 -3.43 2.57 27.78
C THR A 107 -2.38 2.55 28.88
N GLN A 108 -2.63 1.85 29.98
CA GLN A 108 -1.67 1.77 31.08
C GLN A 108 -0.39 1.08 30.60
N ASP A 109 0.77 1.50 31.11
CA ASP A 109 2.08 1.03 30.65
C ASP A 109 2.30 -0.47 30.93
N ASP A 110 1.56 -1.04 31.87
CA ASP A 110 1.56 -2.45 32.24
C ASP A 110 0.70 -3.34 31.33
N ASP A 111 -0.16 -2.75 30.48
CA ASP A 111 -0.98 -3.49 29.51
C ASP A 111 -0.21 -3.69 28.19
N LEU A 112 0.82 -4.54 28.25
CA LEU A 112 1.59 -4.95 27.07
C LEU A 112 0.71 -5.60 26.01
N GLU A 113 -0.30 -6.36 26.42
CA GLU A 113 -1.27 -6.98 25.52
C GLU A 113 -2.03 -5.90 24.73
N GLY A 114 -2.35 -4.79 25.40
CA GLY A 114 -2.98 -3.63 24.81
C GLY A 114 -2.17 -2.98 23.67
N TRP A 115 -0.85 -2.88 23.82
CA TRP A 115 0.01 -2.31 22.77
C TRP A 115 0.41 -3.32 21.69
N LEU A 116 0.59 -4.57 22.07
CA LEU A 116 1.07 -5.62 21.20
C LEU A 116 0.00 -6.05 20.19
N LYS A 117 -1.27 -6.09 20.62
CA LYS A 117 -2.40 -6.49 19.76
C LYS A 117 -2.52 -5.62 18.50
N PRO A 118 -2.61 -4.27 18.56
CA PRO A 118 -2.73 -3.45 17.35
C PRO A 118 -1.50 -3.52 16.45
N LEU A 119 -0.32 -3.66 17.06
CA LEU A 119 0.94 -3.79 16.34
C LEU A 119 0.94 -5.04 15.47
N ILE A 120 0.62 -6.21 16.05
CA ILE A 120 0.59 -7.47 15.33
C ILE A 120 -0.62 -7.55 14.39
N ALA A 121 -1.79 -7.11 14.85
CA ALA A 121 -3.05 -7.28 14.13
C ALA A 121 -3.15 -6.39 12.88
N TRP A 122 -2.64 -5.15 12.96
CA TRP A 122 -2.89 -4.12 11.95
C TRP A 122 -1.61 -3.56 11.33
N ILE A 123 -0.65 -3.17 12.17
CA ILE A 123 0.58 -2.49 11.69
C ILE A 123 1.45 -3.46 10.91
N LEU A 124 1.71 -4.66 11.46
CA LEU A 124 2.59 -5.64 10.84
C LEU A 124 2.05 -6.09 9.45
N PRO A 125 0.78 -6.48 9.27
CA PRO A 125 0.24 -6.76 7.94
C PRO A 125 0.31 -5.56 7.00
N ALA A 126 0.00 -4.35 7.47
CA ALA A 126 0.09 -3.14 6.66
C ALA A 126 1.54 -2.82 6.24
N LEU A 127 2.53 -3.10 7.10
CA LEU A 127 3.95 -2.99 6.75
C LEU A 127 4.31 -3.96 5.63
N VAL A 128 3.84 -5.21 5.68
CA VAL A 128 4.07 -6.18 4.60
C VAL A 128 3.46 -5.68 3.28
N PHE A 129 2.22 -5.16 3.30
CA PHE A 129 1.62 -4.52 2.12
C PHE A 129 2.41 -3.29 1.64
N SER A 130 2.94 -2.48 2.56
CA SER A 130 3.73 -1.29 2.19
C SER A 130 5.03 -1.63 1.47
N LEU A 131 5.59 -2.81 1.73
CA LEU A 131 6.79 -3.34 1.08
C LEU A 131 6.50 -3.87 -0.33
N ALA A 132 5.27 -4.34 -0.56
CA ALA A 132 4.81 -4.75 -1.88
C ALA A 132 4.61 -3.57 -2.84
N ILE A 133 4.28 -2.38 -2.31
CA ILE A 133 4.11 -1.18 -3.12
C ILE A 133 5.50 -0.65 -3.55
N PRO A 134 5.76 -0.51 -4.86
CA PRO A 134 7.09 -0.22 -5.38
C PRO A 134 7.47 1.22 -5.06
N ARG A 135 8.73 1.39 -4.63
CA ARG A 135 9.31 2.69 -4.32
C ARG A 135 10.23 3.11 -5.45
N ARG A 136 10.13 4.38 -5.89
CA ARG A 136 11.07 4.91 -6.90
C ARG A 136 12.47 5.10 -6.32
N ARG A 137 12.53 5.51 -5.05
CA ARG A 137 13.77 5.78 -4.31
C ARG A 137 13.77 4.97 -3.02
N ARG A 138 14.95 4.49 -2.65
CA ARG A 138 15.20 3.80 -1.38
C ARG A 138 16.47 4.36 -0.76
N VAL A 139 16.54 4.38 0.57
CA VAL A 139 17.81 4.61 1.25
C VAL A 139 18.71 3.40 0.98
N GLU A 140 19.83 3.63 0.29
CA GLU A 140 20.83 2.57 0.10
C GLU A 140 21.63 2.44 1.41
N LEU A 141 21.75 1.20 1.89
CA LEU A 141 22.59 0.92 3.04
C LEU A 141 24.05 1.19 2.65
N PRO A 142 24.77 2.01 3.43
CA PRO A 142 26.15 2.32 3.12
C PRO A 142 27.00 1.05 2.98
N THR A 143 27.75 0.94 1.88
CA THR A 143 28.54 -0.27 1.57
C THR A 143 29.58 -0.64 2.63
N PHE A 144 30.01 0.32 3.45
CA PHE A 144 30.92 0.05 4.58
C PHE A 144 30.31 -0.85 5.66
N ILE A 145 28.97 -0.89 5.76
CA ILE A 145 28.27 -1.78 6.69
C ILE A 145 28.46 -3.24 6.27
N PHE A 146 28.51 -3.51 4.96
CA PHE A 146 28.59 -4.87 4.41
C PHE A 146 29.98 -5.30 3.95
N LYS A 147 30.94 -4.36 3.86
CA LYS A 147 32.36 -4.69 3.66
C LYS A 147 32.88 -5.35 4.94
N THR A 148 32.75 -6.67 4.99
CA THR A 148 33.26 -7.48 6.08
C THR A 148 34.64 -7.99 5.66
N SER A 149 35.69 -7.53 6.33
CA SER A 149 36.97 -8.23 6.30
C SER A 149 36.96 -9.29 7.40
N LEU A 150 37.61 -10.43 7.18
CA LEU A 150 37.62 -11.58 8.10
C LEU A 150 38.44 -11.34 9.39
N HIS A 151 38.66 -10.08 9.79
CA HIS A 151 39.39 -9.76 11.00
C HIS A 151 38.48 -9.87 12.24
N ILE A 152 39.02 -10.41 13.35
CA ILE A 152 38.29 -10.65 14.62
C ILE A 152 37.65 -9.36 15.16
N THR A 153 38.30 -8.21 14.95
CA THR A 153 37.79 -6.89 15.36
C THR A 153 36.52 -6.49 14.62
N GLU A 154 36.39 -6.85 13.34
CA GLU A 154 35.19 -6.59 12.53
C GLU A 154 34.05 -7.53 12.89
N LEU A 155 34.36 -8.76 13.31
CA LEU A 155 33.36 -9.70 13.83
C LEU A 155 32.73 -9.19 15.13
N LEU A 156 33.54 -8.64 16.06
CA LEU A 156 33.04 -8.01 17.28
C LEU A 156 32.17 -6.76 17.00
N LEU A 157 32.40 -6.08 15.87
CA LEU A 157 31.62 -4.91 15.46
C LEU A 157 30.35 -5.27 14.68
N MET A 158 30.16 -6.54 14.30
CA MET A 158 29.03 -6.99 13.49
C MET A 158 27.66 -6.70 14.14
N PRO A 159 27.43 -6.94 15.46
CA PRO A 159 26.14 -6.63 16.08
C PRO A 159 25.79 -5.14 16.00
N ALA A 160 26.78 -4.26 16.17
CA ALA A 160 26.60 -2.82 16.02
C ALA A 160 26.26 -2.43 14.57
N LYS A 161 26.94 -3.03 13.59
CA LYS A 161 26.64 -2.83 12.15
C LYS A 161 25.23 -3.30 11.78
N ILE A 162 24.81 -4.47 12.25
CA ILE A 162 23.47 -5.02 12.03
C ILE A 162 22.41 -4.10 12.67
N THR A 163 22.64 -3.66 13.91
CA THR A 163 21.72 -2.75 14.63
C THR A 163 21.58 -1.42 13.88
N LEU A 164 22.69 -0.85 13.41
CA LEU A 164 22.68 0.38 12.61
C LEU A 164 21.95 0.17 11.27
N ALA A 165 22.20 -0.93 10.57
CA ALA A 165 21.53 -1.26 9.32
C ALA A 165 20.02 -1.42 9.53
N SER A 166 19.62 -2.16 10.56
CA SER A 166 18.23 -2.35 10.96
C SER A 166 17.58 -1.01 11.27
N PHE A 167 18.24 -0.13 12.02
CA PHE A 167 17.73 1.20 12.33
C PHE A 167 17.49 2.04 11.06
N ILE A 168 18.46 2.06 10.13
CA ILE A 168 18.32 2.78 8.86
C ILE A 168 17.13 2.25 8.04
N VAL A 169 16.98 0.93 7.93
CA VAL A 169 15.86 0.29 7.22
C VAL A 169 14.53 0.59 7.89
N THR A 170 14.48 0.58 9.23
CA THR A 170 13.27 0.94 9.99
C THR A 170 12.87 2.38 9.72
N VAL A 171 13.81 3.33 9.76
CA VAL A 171 13.53 4.74 9.47
C VAL A 171 13.06 4.93 8.02
N ASP A 172 13.72 4.30 7.03
CA ASP A 172 13.28 4.34 5.62
C ASP A 172 11.85 3.81 5.47
N THR A 173 11.53 2.71 6.15
CA THR A 173 10.20 2.10 6.12
C THR A 173 9.14 2.98 6.79
N LEU A 174 9.45 3.62 7.92
CA LEU A 174 8.53 4.57 8.58
C LEU A 174 8.29 5.82 7.73
N VAL A 175 9.34 6.37 7.10
CA VAL A 175 9.21 7.51 6.17
C VAL A 175 8.35 7.12 4.97
N TRP A 176 8.58 5.93 4.40
CA TRP A 176 7.77 5.42 3.30
C TRP A 176 6.30 5.21 3.70
N LEU A 177 6.07 4.66 4.88
CA LEU A 177 4.72 4.44 5.38
C LEU A 177 3.97 5.77 5.58
N GLY A 178 4.62 6.76 6.20
CA GLY A 178 4.07 8.11 6.34
C GLY A 178 3.79 8.76 4.97
N PHE A 179 4.69 8.56 4.00
CA PHE A 179 4.48 9.00 2.62
C PHE A 179 3.26 8.33 1.97
N LEU A 180 3.08 7.02 2.15
CA LEU A 180 1.91 6.31 1.65
C LEU A 180 0.64 6.88 2.24
N PHE A 181 0.54 7.06 3.56
CA PHE A 181 -0.65 7.67 4.18
C PHE A 181 -0.97 9.04 3.59
N ALA A 182 0.05 9.88 3.39
CA ALA A 182 -0.13 11.23 2.83
C ALA A 182 -0.55 11.21 1.34
N MET A 183 -0.02 10.27 0.56
CA MET A 183 -0.16 10.24 -0.90
C MET A 183 -1.11 9.17 -1.41
N THR A 184 -1.80 8.44 -0.52
CA THR A 184 -2.70 7.36 -0.91
C THR A 184 -3.81 7.84 -1.85
N GLY A 185 -4.38 9.03 -1.60
CA GLY A 185 -5.39 9.63 -2.49
C GLY A 185 -4.92 9.74 -3.95
N PRO A 186 -3.88 10.56 -4.22
CA PRO A 186 -3.29 10.68 -5.54
C PRO A 186 -2.82 9.34 -6.14
N ILE A 187 -2.27 8.44 -5.32
CA ILE A 187 -1.85 7.10 -5.78
C ILE A 187 -3.07 6.30 -6.26
N CYS A 188 -4.10 6.12 -5.44
CA CYS A 188 -5.28 5.35 -5.78
C CYS A 188 -5.98 5.90 -7.04
N LEU A 189 -6.11 7.22 -7.15
CA LEU A 189 -6.65 7.87 -8.35
C LEU A 189 -5.87 7.44 -9.60
N SER A 190 -4.54 7.54 -9.54
CA SER A 190 -3.67 7.21 -10.67
C SER A 190 -3.70 5.74 -11.03
N LEU A 191 -3.72 4.84 -10.03
CA LEU A 191 -3.80 3.39 -10.21
C LEU A 191 -5.14 2.99 -10.84
N VAL A 192 -6.26 3.51 -10.35
CA VAL A 192 -7.58 3.22 -10.92
C VAL A 192 -7.67 3.76 -12.35
N TYR A 193 -7.14 4.96 -12.61
CA TYR A 193 -7.11 5.51 -13.95
C TYR A 193 -6.26 4.65 -14.90
N GLU A 194 -5.09 4.18 -14.47
CA GLU A 194 -4.26 3.24 -15.23
C GLU A 194 -5.00 1.92 -15.52
N ALA A 195 -5.67 1.33 -14.52
CA ALA A 195 -6.43 0.10 -14.69
C ALA A 195 -7.57 0.24 -15.72
N ILE A 196 -8.27 1.38 -15.72
CA ILE A 196 -9.30 1.70 -16.73
C ILE A 196 -8.67 1.78 -18.13
N LEU A 197 -7.50 2.41 -18.26
CA LEU A 197 -6.79 2.49 -19.53
C LEU A 197 -6.34 1.12 -20.02
N ASP A 198 -5.83 0.28 -19.13
CA ASP A 198 -5.42 -1.10 -19.44
C ASP A 198 -6.61 -1.92 -19.95
N ALA A 199 -7.75 -1.87 -19.25
CA ALA A 199 -8.97 -2.57 -19.65
C ALA A 199 -9.47 -2.12 -21.04
N LYS A 200 -9.48 -0.80 -21.30
CA LYS A 200 -9.89 -0.25 -22.59
C LYS A 200 -8.93 -0.61 -23.71
N LEU A 201 -7.62 -0.56 -23.44
CA LEU A 201 -6.58 -0.91 -24.40
C LEU A 201 -6.67 -2.40 -24.77
N LEU A 202 -6.88 -3.29 -23.79
CA LEU A 202 -7.07 -4.72 -24.05
C LEU A 202 -8.33 -4.99 -24.86
N ASN A 203 -9.48 -4.43 -24.46
CA ASN A 203 -10.73 -4.59 -25.20
C ASN A 203 -10.61 -4.05 -26.65
N TYR A 204 -9.93 -2.92 -26.82
CA TYR A 204 -9.61 -2.41 -28.16
C TYR A 204 -8.74 -3.40 -28.95
N VAL A 205 -7.65 -3.90 -28.38
CA VAL A 205 -6.77 -4.86 -29.07
C VAL A 205 -7.53 -6.13 -29.44
N GLU A 206 -8.35 -6.68 -28.54
CA GLU A 206 -9.18 -7.87 -28.76
C GLU A 206 -10.17 -7.67 -29.91
N THR A 207 -11.01 -6.63 -29.84
CA THR A 207 -11.98 -6.30 -30.91
C THR A 207 -11.32 -6.07 -32.28
N GLN A 208 -10.12 -5.48 -32.30
CA GLN A 208 -9.39 -5.27 -33.55
C GLN A 208 -8.66 -6.52 -34.06
N ILE A 209 -8.31 -7.45 -33.18
CA ILE A 209 -7.81 -8.78 -33.55
C ILE A 209 -8.91 -9.56 -34.26
N GLU A 210 -10.13 -9.59 -33.69
CA GLU A 210 -11.29 -10.26 -34.28
C GLU A 210 -11.64 -9.72 -35.67
N SER A 211 -11.59 -8.39 -35.82
CA SER A 211 -11.84 -7.74 -37.11
C SER A 211 -10.64 -7.75 -38.07
N SER A 212 -9.51 -8.34 -37.67
CA SER A 212 -8.27 -8.44 -38.45
C SER A 212 -7.79 -7.10 -39.01
N ARG A 213 -7.96 -6.01 -38.26
CA ARG A 213 -7.60 -4.65 -38.70
C ARG A 213 -6.19 -4.22 -38.29
N LEU A 214 -5.70 -4.73 -37.16
CA LEU A 214 -4.35 -4.39 -36.66
C LEU A 214 -3.28 -5.30 -37.25
N THR A 215 -2.16 -4.71 -37.67
CA THR A 215 -0.93 -5.42 -38.04
C THR A 215 -0.24 -6.04 -36.82
N VAL A 216 0.69 -6.98 -37.04
CA VAL A 216 1.49 -7.59 -35.96
C VAL A 216 2.26 -6.54 -35.18
N LYS A 217 2.89 -5.60 -35.89
CA LYS A 217 3.73 -4.55 -35.32
C LYS A 217 2.90 -3.61 -34.45
N GLU A 218 1.70 -3.25 -34.90
CA GLU A 218 0.75 -2.45 -34.12
C GLU A 218 0.29 -3.17 -32.85
N ARG A 219 -0.08 -4.45 -32.95
CA ARG A 219 -0.47 -5.26 -31.78
C ARG A 219 0.67 -5.33 -30.76
N ALA A 220 1.89 -5.62 -31.22
CA ALA A 220 3.07 -5.68 -30.37
C ALA A 220 3.37 -4.32 -29.72
N HIS A 221 3.24 -3.22 -30.45
CA HIS A 221 3.44 -1.86 -29.92
C HIS A 221 2.43 -1.55 -28.80
N LEU A 222 1.14 -1.83 -29.01
CA LEU A 222 0.09 -1.61 -28.00
C LEU A 222 0.29 -2.49 -26.75
N LEU A 223 0.68 -3.75 -26.93
CA LEU A 223 0.98 -4.65 -25.81
C LEU A 223 2.26 -4.23 -25.05
N LEU A 224 3.28 -3.72 -25.75
CA LEU A 224 4.46 -3.14 -25.09
C LEU A 224 4.09 -1.88 -24.31
N VAL A 225 3.26 -1.00 -24.86
CA VAL A 225 2.74 0.16 -24.11
C VAL A 225 1.99 -0.28 -22.86
N LEU A 226 1.19 -1.36 -22.95
CA LEU A 226 0.51 -1.94 -21.81
C LEU A 226 1.51 -2.40 -20.73
N LEU A 227 2.56 -3.12 -21.11
CA LEU A 227 3.54 -3.66 -20.16
C LEU A 227 4.57 -2.63 -19.66
N LEU A 228 4.96 -1.65 -20.48
CA LEU A 228 6.02 -0.67 -20.20
C LEU A 228 5.50 0.70 -19.82
N GLY A 229 4.18 0.93 -19.85
CA GLY A 229 3.61 2.26 -19.68
C GLY A 229 3.75 2.88 -18.28
N ASN A 230 4.38 2.17 -17.34
CA ASN A 230 4.84 2.71 -16.06
C ASN A 230 6.31 3.18 -16.07
N LEU A 231 7.06 2.94 -17.15
CA LEU A 231 8.41 3.43 -17.33
C LEU A 231 8.39 4.86 -17.86
N GLU A 232 9.42 5.62 -17.51
CA GLU A 232 9.63 6.96 -18.03
C GLU A 232 9.77 6.92 -19.55
N THR A 233 9.04 7.77 -20.26
CA THR A 233 8.93 7.71 -21.73
C THR A 233 10.27 7.85 -22.42
N SER A 234 11.16 8.70 -21.91
CA SER A 234 12.54 8.80 -22.38
C SER A 234 13.46 8.26 -21.29
N PRO A 235 14.35 7.29 -21.56
CA PRO A 235 14.81 6.83 -22.88
C PRO A 235 14.04 5.62 -23.48
N THR A 236 13.04 5.09 -22.78
CA THR A 236 12.37 3.82 -23.10
C THR A 236 11.78 3.77 -24.51
N ASP A 237 11.18 4.85 -24.97
CA ASP A 237 10.48 4.93 -26.25
C ASP A 237 11.40 4.71 -27.45
N VAL A 238 12.61 5.28 -27.43
CA VAL A 238 13.59 5.11 -28.51
C VAL A 238 14.00 3.66 -28.65
N ASP A 239 14.27 2.99 -27.52
CA ASP A 239 14.68 1.60 -27.52
C ASP A 239 13.52 0.67 -27.88
N MET A 240 12.29 1.01 -27.49
CA MET A 240 11.06 0.30 -27.88
C MET A 240 10.78 0.41 -29.39
N GLN A 241 10.98 1.58 -29.99
CA GLN A 241 10.82 1.77 -31.44
C GLN A 241 11.82 0.92 -32.22
N ARG A 242 13.11 0.94 -31.84
CA ARG A 242 14.14 0.05 -32.42
C ARG A 242 13.78 -1.42 -32.27
N PHE A 243 13.22 -1.79 -31.13
CA PHE A 243 12.77 -3.15 -30.87
C PHE A 243 11.62 -3.56 -31.80
N LEU A 244 10.71 -2.64 -32.14
CA LEU A 244 9.59 -2.84 -33.05
C LEU A 244 9.99 -2.83 -34.54
N GLU A 245 11.10 -2.19 -34.91
CA GLU A 245 11.63 -2.20 -36.30
C GLU A 245 12.02 -3.61 -36.78
N ILE A 246 12.28 -4.54 -35.84
CA ILE A 246 12.59 -5.94 -36.16
C ILE A 246 11.35 -6.71 -36.64
N LEU A 247 10.16 -6.21 -36.32
CA LEU A 247 8.92 -6.84 -36.76
C LEU A 247 8.61 -6.46 -38.21
N PRO A 248 8.13 -7.41 -39.03
CA PRO A 248 7.72 -7.13 -40.40
C PRO A 248 6.54 -6.15 -40.41
N ASP A 249 6.57 -5.17 -41.32
CA ASP A 249 5.51 -4.16 -41.48
C ASP A 249 4.23 -4.74 -42.09
N ASP A 250 4.34 -5.87 -42.80
CA ASP A 250 3.25 -6.36 -43.63
C ASP A 250 2.29 -7.31 -42.89
N VAL A 251 1.02 -7.24 -43.29
CA VAL A 251 -0.05 -8.22 -43.05
C VAL A 251 -0.76 -8.09 -41.69
N ALA A 252 -1.85 -7.32 -41.71
CA ALA A 252 -3.03 -7.62 -40.92
C ALA A 252 -3.43 -9.08 -41.15
N TRP A 253 -3.48 -9.89 -40.09
CA TRP A 253 -3.71 -11.34 -40.16
C TRP A 253 -5.05 -11.67 -40.85
N ALA A 254 -5.07 -11.76 -42.18
CA ALA A 254 -6.00 -12.64 -42.84
C ALA A 254 -5.51 -14.06 -42.53
N LEU A 255 -6.09 -14.69 -41.51
CA LEU A 255 -5.98 -16.13 -41.31
C LEU A 255 -6.22 -16.81 -42.67
N PRO A 256 -5.37 -17.76 -43.10
CA PRO A 256 -5.72 -18.63 -44.20
C PRO A 256 -6.83 -19.55 -43.68
N ASN A 257 -8.08 -19.11 -43.79
CA ASN A 257 -9.18 -20.02 -44.10
C ASN A 257 -8.96 -20.51 -45.53
N PHE A 258 -7.86 -21.26 -45.72
CA PHE A 258 -7.66 -22.11 -46.86
C PHE A 258 -8.63 -23.26 -46.65
N LYS A 259 -9.90 -23.06 -47.02
CA LYS A 259 -10.68 -24.19 -47.53
C LYS A 259 -9.88 -24.64 -48.75
N PRO A 260 -9.25 -25.83 -48.77
CA PRO A 260 -8.74 -26.35 -50.03
C PRO A 260 -9.94 -26.36 -50.96
N ALA A 261 -9.87 -25.55 -52.02
CA ALA A 261 -10.76 -25.72 -53.14
C ALA A 261 -10.57 -27.17 -53.59
N ILE A 262 -11.60 -27.99 -53.46
CA ILE A 262 -11.71 -29.19 -54.27
C ILE A 262 -11.82 -28.66 -55.70
N ALA A 263 -10.65 -28.48 -56.32
CA ALA A 263 -10.52 -28.11 -57.70
C ALA A 263 -11.00 -29.31 -58.52
N ASN A 264 -12.23 -29.22 -59.02
CA ASN A 264 -12.65 -30.03 -60.16
C ASN A 264 -11.70 -29.69 -61.31
N HIS A 265 -10.82 -30.65 -61.64
CA HIS A 265 -9.96 -30.59 -62.81
C HIS A 265 -10.80 -30.55 -64.08
N GLY A 266 -10.93 -29.35 -64.67
CA GLY A 266 -11.21 -29.19 -66.10
C GLY A 266 -9.90 -29.24 -66.88
N PRO A 267 -9.79 -30.05 -67.94
CA PRO A 267 -8.61 -30.08 -68.79
C PRO A 267 -8.75 -28.97 -69.82
N ASN A 268 -8.08 -27.83 -69.61
CA ASN A 268 -7.48 -27.04 -70.68
C ASN A 268 -6.72 -25.85 -70.08
N GLY A 269 -5.44 -25.77 -70.44
CA GLY A 269 -4.44 -25.00 -69.72
C GLY A 269 -4.44 -23.50 -70.00
N THR A 270 -3.78 -22.78 -69.10
CA THR A 270 -2.86 -21.69 -69.42
C THR A 270 -2.02 -21.32 -68.19
N GLN A 271 -0.70 -21.39 -68.37
CA GLN A 271 0.43 -20.79 -67.64
C GLN A 271 0.58 -21.01 -66.10
N PRO A 272 1.74 -21.52 -65.65
CA PRO A 272 2.08 -21.54 -64.24
C PRO A 272 2.48 -20.13 -63.78
N LEU A 273 1.72 -19.57 -62.83
CA LEU A 273 2.20 -18.45 -62.01
C LEU A 273 3.50 -18.85 -61.33
N ALA A 274 4.51 -17.98 -61.42
CA ALA A 274 5.80 -18.16 -60.78
C ALA A 274 5.62 -18.53 -59.29
N PRO A 275 6.41 -19.50 -58.76
CA PRO A 275 6.34 -19.84 -57.35
C PRO A 275 6.75 -18.62 -56.53
N PHE A 276 5.90 -18.19 -55.60
CA PHE A 276 6.29 -17.26 -54.56
C PHE A 276 7.56 -17.80 -53.86
N PRO A 277 8.58 -16.96 -53.59
CA PRO A 277 9.78 -17.42 -52.92
C PRO A 277 9.47 -17.84 -51.49
N HIS A 278 9.34 -19.15 -51.27
CA HIS A 278 9.07 -19.78 -49.97
C HIS A 278 10.20 -19.62 -48.93
N SER A 279 11.30 -18.93 -49.25
CA SER A 279 12.49 -18.83 -48.40
C SER A 279 12.41 -17.77 -47.29
N GLN A 280 11.44 -16.85 -47.30
CA GLN A 280 11.30 -15.79 -46.28
C GLN A 280 10.28 -16.08 -45.16
N LEU A 281 9.50 -17.15 -45.28
CA LEU A 281 8.49 -17.54 -44.28
C LEU A 281 9.07 -17.99 -42.92
N PRO A 282 10.16 -18.79 -42.85
CA PRO A 282 10.62 -19.35 -41.57
C PRO A 282 11.37 -18.35 -40.67
N SER A 283 11.97 -17.29 -41.23
CA SER A 283 12.57 -16.21 -40.43
C SER A 283 11.51 -15.32 -39.77
N ARG A 284 10.34 -15.19 -40.39
CA ARG A 284 9.25 -14.30 -39.95
C ARG A 284 8.50 -14.84 -38.73
N THR A 285 8.15 -16.12 -38.73
CA THR A 285 7.51 -16.79 -37.59
C THR A 285 8.42 -16.73 -36.36
N LYS A 286 9.72 -16.93 -36.56
CA LYS A 286 10.74 -16.83 -35.50
C LYS A 286 10.76 -15.47 -34.80
N SER A 287 10.65 -14.36 -35.54
CA SER A 287 10.61 -13.01 -34.92
C SER A 287 9.36 -12.78 -34.06
N ILE A 288 8.22 -13.32 -34.48
CA ILE A 288 6.95 -13.23 -33.72
C ILE A 288 7.03 -14.07 -32.45
N ASP A 289 7.57 -15.28 -32.54
CA ASP A 289 7.75 -16.16 -31.38
C ASP A 289 8.72 -15.55 -30.36
N ILE A 290 9.80 -14.92 -30.83
CA ILE A 290 10.73 -14.16 -29.98
C ILE A 290 9.99 -12.99 -29.29
N MET A 291 9.19 -12.22 -30.02
CA MET A 291 8.41 -11.11 -29.46
C MET A 291 7.45 -11.60 -28.37
N LYS A 292 6.70 -12.67 -28.65
CA LYS A 292 5.78 -13.29 -27.69
C LYS A 292 6.52 -13.75 -26.43
N THR A 293 7.65 -14.43 -26.60
CA THR A 293 8.48 -14.90 -25.48
C THR A 293 8.97 -13.73 -24.62
N LYS A 294 9.39 -12.62 -25.25
CA LYS A 294 9.84 -11.43 -24.54
C LYS A 294 8.71 -10.71 -23.80
N LEU A 295 7.53 -10.58 -24.41
CA LEU A 295 6.35 -10.03 -23.75
C LEU A 295 5.93 -10.87 -22.54
N LEU A 296 5.93 -12.19 -22.69
CA LEU A 296 5.68 -13.12 -21.58
C LEU A 296 6.74 -12.98 -20.49
N ALA A 297 8.03 -12.87 -20.85
CA ALA A 297 9.08 -12.67 -19.86
C ALA A 297 8.92 -11.35 -19.06
N ILE A 298 8.44 -10.26 -19.68
CA ILE A 298 8.12 -9.02 -18.95
C ILE A 298 6.95 -9.24 -17.99
N LEU A 299 5.90 -9.92 -18.45
CA LEU A 299 4.71 -10.22 -17.65
C LEU A 299 5.05 -11.16 -16.47
N ASP A 300 5.81 -12.23 -16.72
CA ASP A 300 6.23 -13.22 -15.72
C ASP A 300 7.26 -12.66 -14.72
N SER A 301 7.93 -11.55 -15.06
CA SER A 301 8.83 -10.85 -14.12
C SER A 301 8.09 -10.12 -13.00
N GLN A 302 6.76 -10.05 -13.06
CA GLN A 302 5.92 -9.43 -12.04
C GLN A 302 5.68 -10.40 -10.88
N PRO A 303 5.64 -9.89 -9.63
CA PRO A 303 5.29 -10.73 -8.50
C PRO A 303 3.85 -11.21 -8.64
N THR A 304 3.58 -12.46 -8.29
CA THR A 304 2.23 -13.01 -8.36
C THR A 304 1.30 -12.27 -7.40
N PHE A 305 0.04 -12.08 -7.82
CA PHE A 305 -0.99 -11.45 -6.98
C PHE A 305 -1.16 -12.17 -5.64
N GLY A 306 -1.14 -13.51 -5.65
CA GLY A 306 -1.30 -14.33 -4.44
C GLY A 306 -0.21 -14.09 -3.39
N VAL A 307 1.06 -13.95 -3.81
CA VAL A 307 2.16 -13.66 -2.88
C VAL A 307 2.11 -12.23 -2.38
N THR A 308 1.77 -11.29 -3.27
CA THR A 308 1.80 -9.85 -2.98
C THR A 308 0.63 -9.40 -2.10
N VAL A 309 -0.56 -9.96 -2.36
CA VAL A 309 -1.82 -9.54 -1.73
C VAL A 309 -2.42 -10.65 -0.87
N GLY A 310 -2.40 -11.89 -1.35
CA GLY A 310 -3.13 -13.00 -0.72
C GLY A 310 -2.69 -13.28 0.70
N ALA A 311 -1.39 -13.49 0.93
CA ALA A 311 -0.89 -13.79 2.27
C ALA A 311 -1.13 -12.63 3.28
N PRO A 312 -0.79 -11.37 2.98
CA PRO A 312 -1.08 -10.26 3.90
C PRO A 312 -2.58 -10.02 4.12
N ALA A 313 -3.42 -10.26 3.11
CA ALA A 313 -4.87 -10.16 3.25
C ALA A 313 -5.43 -11.21 4.22
N LEU A 314 -4.92 -12.45 4.19
CA LEU A 314 -5.32 -13.49 5.14
C LEU A 314 -4.99 -13.10 6.59
N PHE A 315 -3.80 -12.53 6.84
CA PHE A 315 -3.46 -11.99 8.16
C PHE A 315 -4.42 -10.89 8.58
N TYR A 316 -4.73 -9.96 7.68
CA TYR A 316 -5.63 -8.84 7.97
C TYR A 316 -7.07 -9.30 8.27
N VAL A 317 -7.60 -10.21 7.48
CA VAL A 317 -8.95 -10.80 7.67
C VAL A 317 -8.99 -11.61 8.96
N GLY A 318 -7.95 -12.40 9.25
CA GLY A 318 -7.83 -13.14 10.50
C GLY A 318 -7.84 -12.22 11.71
N SER A 319 -7.05 -11.14 11.69
CA SER A 319 -7.03 -10.10 12.72
C SER A 319 -8.39 -9.44 12.89
N PHE A 320 -9.11 -9.18 11.80
CA PHE A 320 -10.44 -8.56 11.85
C PHE A 320 -11.50 -9.49 12.44
N ILE A 321 -11.50 -10.76 12.04
CA ILE A 321 -12.38 -11.79 12.62
C ILE A 321 -12.09 -11.93 14.13
N TRP A 322 -10.81 -12.00 14.50
CA TRP A 322 -10.40 -12.05 15.91
C TRP A 322 -10.90 -10.83 16.70
N ALA A 323 -10.69 -9.61 16.17
CA ALA A 323 -11.18 -8.39 16.78
C ALA A 323 -12.72 -8.41 16.94
N CYS A 324 -13.46 -8.93 15.97
CA CYS A 324 -14.92 -9.08 16.08
C CYS A 324 -15.33 -10.06 17.21
N PHE A 325 -14.60 -11.17 17.37
CA PHE A 325 -14.83 -12.09 18.48
C PHE A 325 -14.51 -11.44 19.82
N GLU A 326 -13.42 -10.68 19.90
CA GLU A 326 -13.02 -9.96 21.11
C GLU A 326 -14.03 -8.87 21.51
N ILE A 327 -14.60 -8.15 20.54
CA ILE A 327 -15.69 -7.19 20.79
C ILE A 327 -16.91 -7.90 21.37
N ARG A 328 -17.22 -9.11 20.86
CA ARG A 328 -18.35 -9.91 21.33
C ARG A 328 -18.10 -10.51 22.72
N SER A 329 -16.85 -10.76 23.12
CA SER A 329 -16.54 -11.23 24.48
C SER A 329 -16.43 -10.07 25.48
N ASN A 330 -15.93 -8.91 25.04
CA ASN A 330 -15.57 -7.78 25.90
C ASN A 330 -16.38 -6.52 25.55
N TRP A 331 -17.71 -6.59 25.75
CA TRP A 331 -18.62 -5.48 25.50
C TRP A 331 -18.26 -4.24 26.32
N GLY A 332 -18.33 -3.06 25.70
CA GLY A 332 -18.12 -1.78 26.39
C GLY A 332 -16.66 -1.42 26.68
N SER A 333 -15.70 -2.21 26.21
CA SER A 333 -14.29 -1.83 26.27
C SER A 333 -13.97 -0.78 25.21
N TYR A 334 -13.70 0.46 25.65
CA TYR A 334 -13.21 1.56 24.80
C TYR A 334 -11.99 1.14 23.99
N PHE A 335 -11.14 0.30 24.59
CA PHE A 335 -9.90 -0.18 24.03
C PHE A 335 -10.17 -1.00 22.75
N THR A 336 -11.05 -1.99 22.81
CA THR A 336 -11.36 -2.85 21.65
C THR A 336 -12.01 -2.05 20.51
N ALA A 337 -12.88 -1.08 20.82
CA ALA A 337 -13.46 -0.18 19.81
C ALA A 337 -12.38 0.69 19.12
N HIS A 338 -11.41 1.20 19.89
CA HIS A 338 -10.27 1.95 19.34
C HIS A 338 -9.37 1.09 18.48
N GLN A 339 -9.10 -0.15 18.89
CA GLN A 339 -8.33 -1.08 18.08
C GLN A 339 -8.99 -1.36 16.73
N LEU A 340 -10.32 -1.54 16.72
CA LEU A 340 -11.07 -1.77 15.48
C LEU A 340 -11.05 -0.53 14.60
N ALA A 341 -11.32 0.66 15.15
CA ALA A 341 -11.27 1.91 14.40
C ALA A 341 -9.87 2.19 13.84
N PHE A 342 -8.83 1.90 14.61
CA PHE A 342 -7.44 1.95 14.17
C PHE A 342 -7.18 0.97 13.03
N GLY A 343 -7.61 -0.28 13.15
CA GLY A 343 -7.58 -1.25 12.05
C GLY A 343 -8.25 -0.70 10.79
N MET A 344 -9.50 -0.23 10.88
CA MET A 344 -10.21 0.37 9.75
C MET A 344 -9.45 1.54 9.12
N PHE A 345 -8.79 2.40 9.91
CA PHE A 345 -7.96 3.46 9.36
C PHE A 345 -6.75 2.90 8.58
N TRP A 346 -6.08 1.88 9.11
CA TRP A 346 -4.90 1.26 8.48
C TRP A 346 -5.22 0.45 7.23
N MET A 347 -6.48 0.07 6.99
CA MET A 347 -6.93 -0.58 5.75
C MET A 347 -6.58 0.22 4.49
N ILE A 348 -6.32 1.52 4.59
CA ILE A 348 -5.90 2.36 3.46
C ILE A 348 -4.65 1.82 2.73
N ILE A 349 -3.71 1.22 3.46
CA ILE A 349 -2.48 0.65 2.90
C ILE A 349 -2.77 -0.65 2.12
N PRO A 350 -3.45 -1.67 2.69
CA PRO A 350 -3.92 -2.83 1.94
C PRO A 350 -4.68 -2.49 0.66
N HIS A 351 -5.64 -1.56 0.70
CA HIS A 351 -6.41 -1.19 -0.50
C HIS A 351 -5.50 -0.64 -1.61
N THR A 352 -4.53 0.21 -1.25
CA THR A 352 -3.56 0.75 -2.21
C THR A 352 -2.71 -0.37 -2.81
N ALA A 353 -2.25 -1.32 -2.00
CA ALA A 353 -1.46 -2.46 -2.47
C ALA A 353 -2.27 -3.40 -3.38
N ILE A 354 -3.55 -3.63 -3.07
CA ILE A 354 -4.48 -4.40 -3.90
C ILE A 354 -4.63 -3.73 -5.26
N LEU A 355 -4.97 -2.44 -5.30
CA LEU A 355 -5.12 -1.69 -6.55
C LEU A 355 -3.86 -1.74 -7.40
N TYR A 356 -2.69 -1.58 -6.77
CA TYR A 356 -1.41 -1.65 -7.46
C TYR A 356 -1.16 -3.05 -8.06
N SER A 357 -1.54 -4.11 -7.35
CA SER A 357 -1.31 -5.49 -7.80
C SER A 357 -2.27 -5.93 -8.91
N LEU A 358 -3.31 -5.15 -9.23
CA LEU A 358 -4.19 -5.38 -10.37
C LEU A 358 -3.63 -4.84 -11.68
N LEU A 359 -2.58 -4.03 -11.64
CA LEU A 359 -2.01 -3.41 -12.83
C LEU A 359 -1.15 -4.37 -13.63
N LEU A 360 -1.21 -4.24 -14.96
CA LEU A 360 -0.46 -5.08 -15.89
C LEU A 360 0.93 -4.53 -16.23
N ALA A 361 1.22 -3.27 -15.88
CA ALA A 361 2.51 -2.65 -16.18
C ALA A 361 3.64 -3.20 -15.28
N GLY A 362 4.74 -3.62 -15.91
CA GLY A 362 5.87 -4.30 -15.28
C GLY A 362 6.71 -3.38 -14.43
N ASN A 363 6.81 -3.65 -13.13
CA ASN A 363 7.49 -2.76 -12.17
C ASN A 363 9.01 -2.99 -12.09
N ASN A 364 9.54 -3.89 -12.92
CA ASN A 364 10.93 -4.24 -12.96
C ASN A 364 11.61 -3.69 -14.23
N PRO A 365 12.20 -2.47 -14.19
CA PRO A 365 12.88 -1.89 -15.35
C PRO A 365 14.07 -2.73 -15.83
N SER A 366 14.66 -3.57 -14.97
CA SER A 366 15.76 -4.45 -15.37
C SER A 366 15.32 -5.58 -16.30
N ALA A 367 14.05 -6.00 -16.25
CA ALA A 367 13.51 -6.99 -17.18
C ALA A 367 13.52 -6.44 -18.62
N TRP A 368 13.11 -5.18 -18.80
CA TRP A 368 13.18 -4.50 -20.09
C TRP A 368 14.62 -4.28 -20.55
N GLU A 369 15.52 -3.89 -19.65
CA GLU A 369 16.94 -3.71 -19.97
C GLU A 369 17.62 -5.01 -20.43
N GLY A 370 17.33 -6.14 -19.80
CA GLY A 370 17.79 -7.46 -20.26
C GLY A 370 17.33 -7.74 -21.70
N ILE A 371 16.05 -7.47 -21.99
CA ILE A 371 15.44 -7.73 -23.29
C ILE A 371 16.05 -6.88 -24.42
N VAL A 372 16.35 -5.61 -24.15
CA VAL A 372 16.94 -4.67 -25.12
C VAL A 372 18.44 -4.95 -25.30
N SER A 373 19.16 -5.25 -24.22
CA SER A 373 20.60 -5.51 -24.29
C SER A 373 20.95 -6.78 -25.06
N ASP A 374 20.17 -7.86 -24.91
CA ASP A 374 20.33 -9.10 -25.70
C ASP A 374 20.26 -8.84 -27.22
N GLN A 375 19.46 -7.86 -27.65
CA GLN A 375 19.39 -7.50 -29.07
C GLN A 375 20.58 -6.69 -29.56
N ALA A 376 21.10 -5.78 -28.75
CA ALA A 376 22.31 -5.06 -29.10
C ALA A 376 23.48 -6.04 -29.30
N VAL A 377 23.56 -7.07 -28.46
CA VAL A 377 24.57 -8.14 -28.60
C VAL A 377 24.31 -9.00 -29.84
N ALA A 378 23.07 -9.44 -30.08
CA ALA A 378 22.74 -10.25 -31.26
C ALA A 378 23.00 -9.50 -32.59
N ALA A 379 22.66 -8.21 -32.67
CA ALA A 379 22.91 -7.36 -33.84
C ALA A 379 24.41 -7.17 -34.10
N THR A 380 25.22 -7.06 -33.04
CA THR A 380 26.68 -6.93 -33.15
C THR A 380 27.34 -8.28 -33.52
N SER A 381 26.78 -9.40 -33.04
CA SER A 381 27.29 -10.74 -33.30
C SER A 381 27.06 -11.22 -34.74
N GLY A 382 26.03 -10.68 -35.42
CA GLY A 382 25.75 -10.97 -36.84
C GLY A 382 26.72 -10.32 -37.82
N ILE A 383 27.59 -9.39 -37.37
CA ILE A 383 28.47 -8.60 -38.24
C ILE A 383 29.94 -9.06 -38.13
N THR A 384 30.32 -9.89 -37.16
CA THR A 384 31.76 -10.14 -36.89
C THR A 384 32.09 -11.59 -36.51
N THR A 385 32.08 -12.50 -37.48
CA THR A 385 33.16 -13.51 -37.57
C THR A 385 34.41 -12.83 -38.12
N GLN A 386 35.12 -12.09 -37.26
CA GLN A 386 36.58 -11.95 -37.28
C GLN A 386 37.07 -10.96 -36.23
N SER A 387 37.96 -11.48 -35.36
CA SER A 387 39.07 -10.76 -34.73
C SER A 387 38.77 -9.77 -33.60
N GLY A 388 39.38 -10.06 -32.45
CA GLY A 388 39.99 -9.02 -31.63
C GLY A 388 39.45 -8.90 -30.21
N SER A 389 40.01 -9.70 -29.30
CA SER A 389 40.03 -9.42 -27.86
C SER A 389 40.53 -7.98 -27.64
N ARG A 390 39.70 -7.11 -27.05
CA ARG A 390 40.16 -5.80 -26.58
C ARG A 390 39.56 -5.48 -25.22
N ASN A 391 40.41 -5.66 -24.20
CA ASN A 391 40.20 -5.26 -22.82
C ASN A 391 39.79 -3.78 -22.75
N GLN A 392 38.59 -3.49 -22.26
CA GLN A 392 38.20 -2.15 -21.82
C GLN A 392 38.63 -1.97 -20.36
N SER A 393 39.79 -1.37 -20.18
CA SER A 393 40.19 -0.73 -18.93
C SER A 393 39.44 0.60 -18.79
N SER A 394 38.62 0.70 -17.75
CA SER A 394 37.92 1.91 -17.33
C SER A 394 38.94 2.95 -16.83
N SER A 395 39.25 3.94 -17.66
CA SER A 395 40.03 5.12 -17.27
C SER A 395 39.13 6.13 -16.55
N SER A 396 39.14 6.08 -15.22
CA SER A 396 38.58 7.11 -14.35
C SER A 396 39.39 8.40 -14.48
N SER A 397 38.78 9.41 -15.10
CA SER A 397 39.30 10.78 -15.16
C SER A 397 39.23 11.44 -13.78
N SER A 398 40.35 11.47 -13.06
CA SER A 398 40.54 12.28 -11.85
C SER A 398 40.94 13.70 -12.25
N ARG A 399 39.96 14.62 -12.32
CA ARG A 399 40.25 16.06 -12.36
C ARG A 399 40.65 16.53 -10.96
N LEU A 400 41.94 16.90 -10.83
CA LEU A 400 42.41 17.78 -9.77
C LEU A 400 41.68 19.12 -9.85
N LYS A 401 41.07 19.54 -8.73
CA LYS A 401 40.71 20.94 -8.48
C LYS A 401 41.20 21.31 -7.08
N GLY A 402 42.26 22.10 -7.04
CA GLY A 402 42.73 22.78 -5.84
C GLY A 402 41.99 24.09 -5.57
N ARG A 403 42.23 24.63 -4.36
CA ARG A 403 41.82 25.94 -3.80
C ARG A 403 40.34 26.08 -3.41
N ASN A 404 39.94 26.63 -2.26
CA ASN A 404 40.62 27.38 -1.20
C ASN A 404 40.04 26.99 0.17
N GLN A 405 40.92 26.99 1.18
CA GLN A 405 40.56 27.04 2.59
C GLN A 405 39.85 28.37 2.89
N LEU A 406 38.63 28.30 3.42
CA LEU A 406 38.06 29.34 4.27
C LEU A 406 37.15 28.66 5.28
N GLY A 407 37.38 28.95 6.56
CA GLY A 407 36.72 28.29 7.69
C GLY A 407 35.20 28.35 7.59
N SER A 408 34.60 27.19 7.29
CA SER A 408 33.17 27.00 7.21
C SER A 408 32.81 25.70 7.92
N ILE A 409 32.09 25.88 9.03
CA ILE A 409 31.23 24.94 9.76
C ILE A 409 31.26 23.48 9.22
N ARG A 410 32.09 22.65 9.85
CA ARG A 410 32.47 21.28 9.45
C ARG A 410 31.31 20.27 9.32
N TRP A 411 30.12 20.56 9.85
CA TRP A 411 28.99 19.61 9.88
C TRP A 411 27.95 19.83 8.75
N LEU A 412 27.91 21.02 8.13
CA LEU A 412 27.00 21.32 7.02
C LEU A 412 27.26 20.51 5.73
N PRO A 413 28.52 20.27 5.30
CA PRO A 413 28.75 19.41 4.13
C PRO A 413 28.45 17.92 4.41
N ALA A 414 28.43 17.48 5.67
CA ALA A 414 28.02 16.13 6.04
C ALA A 414 26.50 15.93 5.86
N LEU A 415 25.69 16.92 6.22
CA LEU A 415 24.24 16.91 5.98
C LEU A 415 23.89 17.09 4.49
N LEU A 416 24.63 17.92 3.73
CA LEU A 416 24.41 18.05 2.28
C LEU A 416 24.83 16.79 1.48
N LYS A 417 25.72 15.95 2.03
CA LYS A 417 26.04 14.62 1.49
C LYS A 417 24.87 13.63 1.62
N TRP A 418 23.82 13.96 2.40
CA TRP A 418 22.61 13.13 2.48
C TRP A 418 21.81 13.10 1.17
N ARG A 419 22.01 14.05 0.24
CA ARG A 419 21.44 13.92 -1.11
C ARG A 419 21.90 12.64 -1.83
N GLY A 420 23.04 12.07 -1.45
CA GLY A 420 23.55 10.81 -1.98
C GLY A 420 23.02 9.55 -1.28
N LEU A 421 22.22 9.65 -0.21
CA LEU A 421 21.61 8.49 0.45
C LEU A 421 20.45 7.90 -0.36
N TRP A 422 19.79 8.74 -1.14
CA TRP A 422 18.65 8.35 -1.96
C TRP A 422 19.13 7.89 -3.32
N ARG A 423 19.17 6.58 -3.53
CA ARG A 423 19.44 5.99 -4.84
C ARG A 423 18.14 5.50 -5.48
N GLN A 424 18.15 5.45 -6.80
CA GLN A 424 17.07 4.84 -7.57
C GLN A 424 16.97 3.35 -7.18
N SER A 425 15.75 2.83 -7.03
CA SER A 425 15.57 1.45 -6.55
C SER A 425 16.18 0.42 -7.52
N SER A 426 16.28 0.76 -8.81
CA SER A 426 16.91 -0.04 -9.86
C SER A 426 18.22 0.59 -10.32
N ASN A 427 19.26 -0.23 -10.54
CA ASN A 427 20.50 0.18 -11.22
C ASN A 427 20.35 0.17 -12.76
N SER A 428 19.13 0.33 -13.26
CA SER A 428 18.81 0.23 -14.68
C SER A 428 18.92 1.58 -15.37
N LYS A 429 19.23 1.57 -16.68
CA LYS A 429 19.06 2.76 -17.55
C LYS A 429 17.62 3.30 -17.51
N TYR A 430 16.64 2.43 -17.29
CA TYR A 430 15.23 2.80 -17.24
C TYR A 430 14.75 3.03 -15.82
N SER A 431 13.75 3.90 -15.67
CA SER A 431 13.14 4.17 -14.38
C SER A 431 11.62 4.12 -14.42
N ALA A 432 11.03 3.54 -13.38
CA ALA A 432 9.60 3.62 -13.18
C ALA A 432 9.20 5.04 -12.77
N VAL A 433 8.08 5.51 -13.30
CA VAL A 433 7.47 6.76 -12.86
C VAL A 433 6.87 6.59 -11.46
N TRP A 434 6.69 7.71 -10.77
CA TRP A 434 6.03 7.72 -9.47
C TRP A 434 4.60 7.20 -9.58
N LEU A 435 4.14 6.47 -8.56
CA LEU A 435 2.83 5.81 -8.56
C LEU A 435 1.67 6.76 -8.87
N TRP A 436 1.66 7.97 -8.31
CA TRP A 436 0.62 8.97 -8.56
C TRP A 436 0.66 9.59 -9.98
N HIS A 437 1.72 9.37 -10.75
CA HIS A 437 1.84 9.82 -12.14
C HIS A 437 1.59 8.72 -13.18
N ARG A 438 1.38 7.47 -12.77
CA ARG A 438 1.33 6.34 -13.72
C ARG A 438 0.19 6.42 -14.71
N GLY A 439 -1.04 6.68 -14.26
CA GLY A 439 -2.18 6.75 -15.17
C GLY A 439 -2.01 7.84 -16.24
N HIS A 440 -1.44 8.99 -15.87
CA HIS A 440 -1.10 10.05 -16.83
C HIS A 440 0.02 9.62 -17.79
N ASN A 441 1.10 9.04 -17.27
CA ASN A 441 2.21 8.54 -18.08
C ASN A 441 1.74 7.48 -19.09
N LYS A 442 0.87 6.56 -18.66
CA LYS A 442 0.26 5.52 -19.49
C LYS A 442 -0.57 6.13 -20.62
N ALA A 443 -1.38 7.15 -20.32
CA ALA A 443 -2.13 7.88 -21.33
C ALA A 443 -1.22 8.53 -22.38
N THR A 444 -0.09 9.11 -21.96
CA THR A 444 0.92 9.68 -22.87
C THR A 444 1.55 8.60 -23.76
N TRP A 445 1.89 7.44 -23.19
CA TRP A 445 2.39 6.30 -23.96
C TRP A 445 1.40 5.82 -25.02
N ILE A 446 0.12 5.70 -24.66
CA ILE A 446 -0.96 5.32 -25.58
C ILE A 446 -1.10 6.36 -26.69
N ALA A 447 -1.16 7.64 -26.35
CA ALA A 447 -1.27 8.73 -27.32
C ALA A 447 -0.11 8.71 -28.33
N LYS A 448 1.12 8.50 -27.83
CA LYS A 448 2.32 8.44 -28.67
C LYS A 448 2.33 7.22 -29.59
N ALA A 449 1.93 6.05 -29.10
CA ALA A 449 1.84 4.85 -29.93
C ALA A 449 0.79 5.00 -31.04
N ILE A 450 -0.32 5.70 -30.76
CA ILE A 450 -1.34 6.00 -31.76
C ILE A 450 -0.83 7.02 -32.79
N GLU A 451 -0.09 8.03 -32.36
CA GLU A 451 0.50 9.04 -33.25
C GLU A 451 1.48 8.42 -34.25
N VAL A 452 2.32 7.47 -33.80
CA VAL A 452 3.27 6.74 -34.65
C VAL A 452 2.57 5.94 -35.76
N HIS A 453 1.36 5.44 -35.50
CA HIS A 453 0.58 4.60 -36.43
C HIS A 453 -0.59 5.35 -37.10
N ARG A 454 -0.53 6.69 -37.15
CA ARG A 454 -1.53 7.52 -37.84
C ARG A 454 -1.41 7.33 -39.36
N PRO A 455 -2.53 7.25 -40.13
CA PRO A 455 -3.93 7.57 -39.78
C PRO A 455 -4.77 6.42 -39.21
N TYR A 456 -4.32 5.17 -39.29
CA TYR A 456 -5.16 4.00 -39.07
C TYR A 456 -5.71 3.87 -37.64
N MET A 457 -5.01 4.42 -36.64
CA MET A 457 -5.39 4.34 -35.22
C MET A 457 -6.16 5.56 -34.69
N GLN A 458 -6.64 6.47 -35.52
CA GLN A 458 -7.34 7.67 -35.00
C GLN A 458 -8.58 7.32 -34.16
N THR A 459 -9.33 6.28 -34.55
CA THR A 459 -10.47 5.74 -33.80
C THR A 459 -10.04 5.12 -32.46
N ALA A 460 -8.82 4.58 -32.36
CA ALA A 460 -8.26 4.06 -31.12
C ALA A 460 -8.12 5.15 -30.06
N CYS A 461 -7.69 6.36 -30.47
CA CYS A 461 -7.53 7.50 -29.56
C CYS A 461 -8.84 7.84 -28.88
N GLU A 462 -9.90 7.99 -29.68
CA GLU A 462 -11.23 8.33 -29.18
C GLU A 462 -11.82 7.21 -28.31
N ASN A 463 -11.62 5.94 -28.68
CA ASN A 463 -12.15 4.81 -27.93
C ASN A 463 -11.42 4.58 -26.59
N ILE A 464 -10.09 4.70 -26.56
CA ILE A 464 -9.26 4.36 -25.40
C ILE A 464 -9.15 5.56 -24.45
N LEU A 465 -8.68 6.71 -24.96
CA LEU A 465 -8.49 7.91 -24.15
C LEU A 465 -9.81 8.66 -23.90
N GLY A 466 -10.80 8.49 -24.79
CA GLY A 466 -12.07 9.19 -24.73
C GLY A 466 -11.97 10.60 -25.32
N HIS A 467 -13.10 11.11 -25.83
CA HIS A 467 -13.20 12.51 -26.27
C HIS A 467 -13.08 13.51 -25.09
N ARG A 468 -13.26 13.03 -23.85
CA ARG A 468 -13.11 13.82 -22.62
C ARG A 468 -12.36 13.00 -21.58
N LEU A 469 -11.04 13.22 -21.47
CA LEU A 469 -10.21 12.72 -20.37
C LEU A 469 -10.89 12.91 -19.00
N GLY A 470 -11.67 13.98 -18.85
CA GLY A 470 -12.44 14.30 -17.66
C GLY A 470 -13.35 13.18 -17.17
N ALA A 471 -14.07 12.45 -18.04
CA ALA A 471 -15.03 11.43 -17.57
C ALA A 471 -14.32 10.26 -16.88
N ASN A 472 -13.24 9.73 -17.49
CA ASN A 472 -12.46 8.64 -16.90
C ASN A 472 -11.74 9.11 -15.62
N LEU A 473 -11.27 10.36 -15.59
CA LEU A 473 -10.65 10.95 -14.40
C LEU A 473 -11.67 11.15 -13.26
N TRP A 474 -12.91 11.54 -13.58
CA TRP A 474 -13.99 11.65 -12.61
C TRP A 474 -14.40 10.28 -12.05
N TRP A 475 -14.57 9.26 -12.90
CA TRP A 475 -14.88 7.90 -12.46
C TRP A 475 -13.77 7.29 -11.60
N SER A 476 -12.51 7.48 -11.98
CA SER A 476 -11.37 7.05 -11.16
C SER A 476 -11.30 7.81 -9.84
N GLY A 477 -11.56 9.12 -9.84
CA GLY A 477 -11.61 9.93 -8.63
C GLY A 477 -12.74 9.54 -7.69
N LEU A 478 -13.93 9.26 -8.23
CA LEU A 478 -15.06 8.78 -7.44
C LEU A 478 -14.77 7.39 -6.84
N SER A 479 -14.20 6.48 -7.63
CA SER A 479 -13.83 5.14 -7.15
C SER A 479 -12.75 5.20 -6.08
N ALA A 480 -11.70 5.98 -6.30
CA ALA A 480 -10.65 6.22 -5.30
C ALA A 480 -11.23 6.87 -4.04
N PHE A 481 -12.14 7.84 -4.18
CA PHE A 481 -12.83 8.45 -3.06
C PHE A 481 -13.59 7.41 -2.23
N PHE A 482 -14.38 6.51 -2.84
CA PHE A 482 -15.10 5.47 -2.10
C PHE A 482 -14.16 4.48 -1.40
N ILE A 483 -13.09 4.06 -2.08
CA ILE A 483 -12.08 3.15 -1.50
C ILE A 483 -11.41 3.75 -0.25
N LEU A 484 -11.27 5.07 -0.20
CA LEU A 484 -10.65 5.78 0.92
C LEU A 484 -11.65 6.25 1.96
N LEU A 485 -12.86 6.61 1.53
CA LEU A 485 -13.94 7.06 2.40
C LEU A 485 -14.43 5.90 3.25
N VAL A 486 -14.66 4.71 2.69
CA VAL A 486 -15.26 3.60 3.46
C VAL A 486 -14.44 3.25 4.71
N PRO A 487 -13.11 3.07 4.64
CA PRO A 487 -12.31 2.76 5.83
C PRO A 487 -12.16 3.95 6.79
N THR A 488 -12.01 5.17 6.26
CA THR A 488 -11.85 6.38 7.09
C THR A 488 -13.15 6.76 7.79
N PHE A 489 -14.25 6.82 7.04
CA PHE A 489 -15.59 7.06 7.56
C PHE A 489 -16.05 5.93 8.48
N GLY A 490 -15.77 4.67 8.14
CA GLY A 490 -16.04 3.51 9.01
C GLY A 490 -15.32 3.65 10.35
N GLY A 491 -14.02 3.94 10.34
CA GLY A 491 -13.26 4.20 11.57
C GLY A 491 -13.77 5.43 12.34
N MET A 492 -14.15 6.49 11.61
CA MET A 492 -14.73 7.71 12.19
C MET A 492 -16.14 7.50 12.74
N LEU A 493 -16.94 6.55 12.25
CA LEU A 493 -18.28 6.24 12.76
C LEU A 493 -18.21 5.31 13.97
N VAL A 494 -17.27 4.37 13.98
CA VAL A 494 -17.04 3.50 15.14
C VAL A 494 -16.71 4.35 16.38
N ARG A 495 -15.96 5.44 16.21
CA ARG A 495 -15.56 6.31 17.32
C ARG A 495 -16.74 6.97 18.07
N PRO A 496 -17.67 7.71 17.44
CA PRO A 496 -18.83 8.30 18.08
C PRO A 496 -19.95 7.30 18.31
N VAL A 497 -20.20 6.29 17.47
CA VAL A 497 -21.29 5.34 17.72
C VAL A 497 -20.98 4.49 18.96
N TRP A 498 -19.72 4.11 19.19
CA TRP A 498 -19.33 3.38 20.40
C TRP A 498 -18.98 4.31 21.58
N ALA A 499 -18.68 5.59 21.34
CA ALA A 499 -18.58 6.58 22.43
C ALA A 499 -19.95 7.14 22.85
N ALA A 500 -20.95 7.14 21.95
CA ALA A 500 -22.30 7.65 22.18
C ALA A 500 -23.30 6.56 22.56
N ASP A 501 -23.01 5.28 22.31
CA ASP A 501 -23.73 4.19 22.95
C ASP A 501 -23.30 4.07 24.42
N ARG A 502 -23.77 5.07 25.17
CA ARG A 502 -23.56 5.35 26.59
C ARG A 502 -22.11 5.47 26.98
N SER A 503 -21.64 6.71 26.96
CA SER A 503 -20.60 7.23 27.84
C SER A 503 -20.81 6.69 29.27
N ARG A 504 -20.25 5.51 29.57
CA ARG A 504 -20.00 5.09 30.94
C ARG A 504 -18.76 5.86 31.40
N CYS A 505 -18.99 7.09 31.84
CA CYS A 505 -18.75 7.34 33.24
C CYS A 505 -19.92 6.67 33.98
#